data_AF-A0A167MQ50-F1
#
_entry.id   AF-A0A167MQ50-F1
#
_cell.length_a   1.000
_cell.length_b   1.000
_cell.length_c   1.000
_cell.angle_alpha   90.00
_cell.angle_beta   90.00
_cell.angle_gamma   90.00
#
_symmetry.space_group_name_H-M   'P 1'
#
loop_
_entity.id
_entity.type
_entity.pdbx_description
1 polymer ?
#
loop_
_entity_poly.entity_id
_entity_poly.type
_entity_poly.pdbx_seq_one_letter_code
_entity_poly.pdbx_strand_id
1 'polypeptide(L)'
;MSPNPSLRRAAASPRPASSPASQIGEPHRKDFSFLLRPEIYHPLTPLNVPLAFRSPPRQQPDPRDQPEALLARGHFRAAAIAAVQELTGSGGSGPGVDARDTRRIFDLLYARLACLTLIDATPLAAQEVKALEDLNSARTYVDDATGEHLVPWALRVLNVRLQALGFGDPRRAVMSYHDLAREARERVARAAARRDHSDAEFARECARRCAGDDAETTEGIVLALCDMADGEHEAALARWRVLSEARPDDEMISVNAAVCLLYLGRIVEGRDLLEGLVDRGCSSHTLLFNLSTMYELCTDRSKALKVKLTERVAAMGESPAGWERTNADFKL
;
A
#
# COMPACT_ATOMS: atom_id res chain seq x y z
N MET A 1 -47.09 49.37 -59.09
CA MET A 1 -47.97 49.36 -57.91
C MET A 1 -48.12 47.92 -57.47
N SER A 2 -47.67 47.60 -56.25
CA SER A 2 -47.88 46.30 -55.58
C SER A 2 -49.39 46.11 -55.26
N PRO A 3 -49.88 44.89 -54.91
CA PRO A 3 -49.47 44.20 -53.69
C PRO A 3 -49.27 42.67 -53.82
N ASN A 4 -48.47 42.15 -52.89
CA ASN A 4 -48.37 40.75 -52.52
C ASN A 4 -49.57 40.39 -51.60
N PRO A 5 -49.98 39.11 -51.46
CA PRO A 5 -49.51 38.44 -50.25
C PRO A 5 -49.22 36.94 -50.40
N SER A 6 -48.28 36.54 -49.54
CA SER A 6 -47.66 35.25 -49.35
C SER A 6 -48.59 34.26 -48.62
N LEU A 7 -48.78 33.05 -49.16
CA LEU A 7 -49.13 31.85 -48.40
C LEU A 7 -48.45 30.63 -49.06
N ARG A 8 -47.26 30.26 -48.57
CA ARG A 8 -46.57 29.02 -48.95
C ARG A 8 -47.11 27.86 -48.13
N ARG A 9 -47.65 26.86 -48.82
CA ARG A 9 -48.12 25.57 -48.30
C ARG A 9 -46.92 24.76 -47.78
N ALA A 10 -46.93 24.40 -46.50
CA ALA A 10 -45.88 23.57 -45.88
C ALA A 10 -45.90 22.15 -46.47
N ALA A 11 -44.74 21.68 -46.92
CA ALA A 11 -44.53 20.29 -47.33
C ALA A 11 -44.30 19.42 -46.09
N ALA A 12 -44.97 18.27 -46.02
CA ALA A 12 -44.83 17.30 -44.95
C ALA A 12 -43.39 16.76 -44.88
N SER A 13 -42.79 16.82 -43.70
CA SER A 13 -41.48 16.21 -43.42
C SER A 13 -41.63 14.69 -43.24
N PRO A 14 -40.67 13.87 -43.74
CA PRO A 14 -40.68 12.45 -43.50
C PRO A 14 -40.32 12.16 -42.03
N ARG A 15 -41.01 11.16 -41.45
CA ARG A 15 -40.78 10.66 -40.09
C ARG A 15 -39.33 10.22 -39.91
N PRO A 16 -38.66 10.52 -38.78
CA PRO A 16 -37.37 9.92 -38.49
C PRO A 16 -37.53 8.43 -38.25
N ALA A 17 -36.63 7.66 -38.87
CA ALA A 17 -36.52 6.23 -38.68
C ALA A 17 -36.33 5.90 -37.20
N SER A 18 -36.99 4.84 -36.76
CA SER A 18 -36.86 4.21 -35.45
C SER A 18 -35.41 4.10 -35.01
N SER A 19 -35.12 4.58 -33.80
CA SER A 19 -33.87 4.34 -33.09
C SER A 19 -33.51 2.85 -33.13
N PRO A 20 -32.24 2.47 -33.31
CA PRO A 20 -31.86 1.08 -33.14
C PRO A 20 -32.11 0.73 -31.67
N ALA A 21 -33.01 -0.21 -31.45
CA ALA A 21 -33.20 -0.85 -30.17
C ALA A 21 -31.83 -1.31 -29.67
N SER A 22 -31.49 -0.98 -28.43
CA SER A 22 -30.29 -1.46 -27.74
C SER A 22 -30.25 -2.97 -27.89
N GLN A 23 -29.34 -3.45 -28.73
CA GLN A 23 -28.95 -4.85 -28.73
C GLN A 23 -28.42 -5.10 -27.33
N ILE A 24 -29.15 -5.89 -26.54
CA ILE A 24 -28.68 -6.43 -25.28
C ILE A 24 -27.51 -7.32 -25.67
N GLY A 25 -26.32 -6.72 -25.68
CA GLY A 25 -25.08 -7.40 -26.04
C GLY A 25 -24.80 -8.48 -25.01
N GLU A 26 -24.23 -9.59 -25.48
CA GLU A 26 -23.59 -10.60 -24.63
C GLU A 26 -22.75 -9.92 -23.54
N PRO A 27 -22.57 -10.52 -22.35
CA PRO A 27 -21.74 -9.94 -21.30
C PRO A 27 -20.32 -9.72 -21.83
N HIS A 28 -20.03 -8.48 -22.24
CA HIS A 28 -18.73 -8.10 -22.78
C HIS A 28 -17.78 -8.08 -21.59
N ARG A 29 -16.88 -9.06 -21.52
CA ARG A 29 -15.78 -9.04 -20.55
C ARG A 29 -15.05 -7.71 -20.67
N LYS A 30 -14.90 -7.01 -19.54
CA LYS A 30 -14.22 -5.72 -19.50
C LYS A 30 -12.77 -5.88 -19.99
N ASP A 31 -12.30 -4.90 -20.75
CA ASP A 31 -10.95 -4.86 -21.30
C ASP A 31 -10.13 -3.80 -20.56
N PHE A 32 -9.00 -4.20 -20.00
CA PHE A 32 -8.08 -3.37 -19.22
C PHE A 32 -6.73 -3.18 -19.92
N SER A 33 -6.67 -3.32 -21.25
CA SER A 33 -5.48 -3.09 -22.06
C SER A 33 -4.79 -1.75 -21.80
N PHE A 34 -5.55 -0.72 -21.42
CA PHE A 34 -5.00 0.59 -21.05
C PHE A 34 -4.05 0.54 -19.84
N LEU A 35 -4.20 -0.43 -18.93
CA LEU A 35 -3.32 -0.66 -17.77
C LEU A 35 -2.07 -1.46 -18.13
N LEU A 36 -2.00 -2.10 -19.30
CA LEU A 36 -0.85 -2.92 -19.72
C LEU A 36 0.24 -2.11 -20.43
N ARG A 37 0.02 -0.80 -20.56
CA ARG A 37 0.93 0.13 -21.24
C ARG A 37 2.20 0.37 -20.42
N PRO A 38 3.41 0.11 -20.96
CA PRO A 38 4.66 0.31 -20.24
C PRO A 38 4.87 1.74 -19.72
N GLU A 39 4.32 2.74 -20.40
CA GLU A 39 4.49 4.16 -20.07
C GLU A 39 3.86 4.56 -18.75
N ILE A 40 2.99 3.71 -18.18
CA ILE A 40 2.42 3.91 -16.85
C ILE A 40 3.49 3.71 -15.77
N TYR A 41 4.41 2.76 -15.96
CA TYR A 41 5.25 2.21 -14.90
C TYR A 41 6.65 2.80 -14.92
N HIS A 42 7.07 3.35 -13.78
CA HIS A 42 8.35 4.04 -13.66
C HIS A 42 9.47 3.04 -13.32
N PRO A 43 10.65 3.13 -13.97
CA PRO A 43 11.77 2.25 -13.65
C PRO A 43 12.30 2.52 -12.23
N LEU A 44 12.64 1.45 -11.52
CA LEU A 44 13.20 1.54 -10.16
C LEU A 44 14.71 1.63 -10.22
N THR A 45 15.26 2.81 -9.91
CA THR A 45 16.71 2.99 -9.85
C THR A 45 17.28 2.37 -8.57
N PRO A 46 18.48 1.75 -8.61
CA PRO A 46 19.12 1.22 -7.42
C PRO A 46 19.81 2.30 -6.58
N LEU A 47 19.78 3.58 -7.02
CA LEU A 47 20.55 4.67 -6.40
C LEU A 47 20.17 4.91 -4.93
N ASN A 48 18.92 4.66 -4.57
CA ASN A 48 18.41 4.80 -3.21
C ASN A 48 18.66 3.57 -2.32
N VAL A 49 19.32 2.52 -2.81
CA VAL A 49 19.65 1.30 -2.05
C VAL A 49 21.09 1.40 -1.54
N PRO A 50 21.41 1.17 -0.26
CA PRO A 50 22.79 1.18 0.21
C PRO A 50 23.65 0.10 -0.48
N LEU A 51 24.95 0.36 -0.65
CA LEU A 51 25.86 -0.57 -1.35
C LEU A 51 25.86 -1.98 -0.74
N ALA A 52 25.70 -2.10 0.57
CA ALA A 52 25.65 -3.38 1.27
C ALA A 52 24.52 -4.31 0.81
N PHE A 53 23.39 -3.77 0.37
CA PHE A 53 22.29 -4.56 -0.21
C PHE A 53 22.48 -4.85 -1.71
N ARG A 54 23.38 -4.11 -2.37
CA ARG A 54 23.72 -4.35 -3.78
C ARG A 54 24.81 -5.43 -3.94
N SER A 55 25.55 -5.74 -2.89
CA SER A 55 26.66 -6.70 -2.86
C SER A 55 26.70 -7.33 -1.46
N PRO A 56 26.39 -8.63 -1.26
CA PRO A 56 26.82 -9.78 -2.07
C PRO A 56 25.68 -10.55 -2.78
N PRO A 57 25.99 -11.32 -3.85
CA PRO A 57 25.00 -11.95 -4.74
C PRO A 57 24.16 -13.08 -4.11
N ARG A 58 24.47 -13.52 -2.89
CA ARG A 58 23.79 -14.69 -2.26
C ARG A 58 22.33 -14.44 -1.91
N GLN A 59 21.91 -13.17 -1.86
CA GLN A 59 20.56 -12.77 -1.45
C GLN A 59 19.79 -12.07 -2.58
N GLN A 60 20.39 -11.91 -3.77
CA GLN A 60 19.66 -11.36 -4.91
C GLN A 60 18.74 -12.42 -5.52
N PRO A 61 17.46 -12.10 -5.74
CA PRO A 61 16.53 -13.04 -6.37
C PRO A 61 16.84 -13.27 -7.85
N ASP A 62 16.36 -14.39 -8.39
CA ASP A 62 16.45 -14.65 -9.84
C ASP A 62 15.54 -13.64 -10.56
N PRO A 63 15.99 -12.96 -11.62
CA PRO A 63 15.14 -12.09 -12.43
C PRO A 63 13.87 -12.76 -13.01
N ARG A 64 13.81 -14.10 -13.01
CA ARG A 64 12.66 -14.90 -13.46
C ARG A 64 11.73 -15.35 -12.34
N ASP A 65 12.07 -15.05 -11.08
CA ASP A 65 11.20 -15.38 -9.94
C ASP A 65 9.84 -14.69 -10.08
N GLN A 66 8.78 -15.42 -9.78
CA GLN A 66 7.42 -14.89 -9.84
C GLN A 66 7.16 -13.86 -8.72
N PRO A 67 6.31 -12.84 -8.95
CA PRO A 67 6.01 -11.82 -7.96
C PRO A 67 5.61 -12.39 -6.59
N GLU A 68 4.82 -13.46 -6.55
CA GLU A 68 4.33 -14.09 -5.32
C GLU A 68 5.47 -14.70 -4.47
N ALA A 69 6.41 -15.37 -5.13
CA ALA A 69 7.56 -15.97 -4.46
C ALA A 69 8.50 -14.89 -3.91
N LEU A 70 8.66 -13.79 -4.65
CA LEU A 70 9.44 -12.63 -4.22
C LEU A 70 8.81 -11.93 -3.01
N LEU A 71 7.48 -11.74 -3.04
CA LEU A 71 6.72 -11.19 -1.92
C LEU A 71 6.86 -12.04 -0.65
N ALA A 72 6.74 -13.36 -0.78
CA ALA A 72 6.86 -14.28 0.35
C ALA A 72 8.24 -14.22 1.05
N ARG A 73 9.28 -13.87 0.29
CA ARG A 73 10.67 -13.68 0.75
C ARG A 73 11.00 -12.24 1.16
N GLY A 74 10.06 -11.30 0.99
CA GLY A 74 10.28 -9.87 1.29
C GLY A 74 11.13 -9.12 0.26
N HIS A 75 11.23 -9.62 -0.97
CA HIS A 75 11.94 -8.95 -2.07
C HIS A 75 11.02 -7.95 -2.80
N PHE A 76 10.59 -6.92 -2.08
CA PHE A 76 9.56 -5.99 -2.59
C PHE A 76 9.97 -5.25 -3.86
N ARG A 77 11.23 -4.81 -3.98
CA ARG A 77 11.71 -4.17 -5.22
C ARG A 77 11.66 -5.12 -6.41
N ALA A 78 12.18 -6.33 -6.24
CA ALA A 78 12.17 -7.34 -7.31
C ALA A 78 10.74 -7.72 -7.68
N ALA A 79 9.85 -7.91 -6.69
CA ALA A 79 8.44 -8.19 -6.92
C ALA A 79 7.75 -7.06 -7.70
N ALA A 80 8.06 -5.79 -7.39
CA ALA A 80 7.54 -4.65 -8.13
C ALA A 80 8.02 -4.62 -9.59
N ILE A 81 9.26 -5.05 -9.87
CA ILE A 81 9.80 -5.13 -11.24
C ILE A 81 9.15 -6.30 -11.98
N ALA A 82 9.09 -7.48 -11.37
CA ALA A 82 8.48 -8.67 -11.94
C ALA A 82 6.99 -8.45 -12.26
N ALA A 83 6.25 -7.76 -11.38
CA ALA A 83 4.85 -7.45 -11.63
C ALA A 83 4.64 -6.60 -12.89
N VAL A 84 5.48 -5.58 -13.11
CA VAL A 84 5.44 -4.75 -14.32
C VAL A 84 5.86 -5.54 -15.56
N GLN A 85 6.90 -6.37 -15.44
CA GLN A 85 7.35 -7.23 -16.53
C GLN A 85 6.26 -8.18 -17.01
N GLU A 86 5.47 -8.72 -16.09
CA GLU A 86 4.32 -9.56 -16.40
C GLU A 86 3.16 -8.76 -17.00
N LEU A 87 2.78 -7.63 -16.39
CA LEU A 87 1.73 -6.73 -16.89
C LEU A 87 2.00 -6.25 -18.33
N THR A 88 3.26 -5.93 -18.64
CA THR A 88 3.65 -5.33 -19.92
C THR A 88 4.18 -6.33 -20.93
N GLY A 89 4.41 -7.59 -20.52
CA GLY A 89 5.08 -8.60 -21.36
C GLY A 89 6.56 -8.34 -21.64
N SER A 90 7.20 -7.41 -20.91
CA SER A 90 8.61 -7.03 -21.14
C SER A 90 9.64 -7.99 -20.54
N GLY A 91 9.22 -8.93 -19.68
CA GLY A 91 10.11 -9.85 -18.93
C GLY A 91 10.62 -11.08 -19.67
N GLY A 92 10.37 -11.23 -20.98
CA GLY A 92 10.88 -12.34 -21.80
C GLY A 92 10.41 -13.76 -21.39
N SER A 93 9.49 -13.86 -20.42
CA SER A 93 9.07 -15.12 -19.78
C SER A 93 7.78 -15.71 -20.36
N GLY A 94 7.23 -15.11 -21.41
CA GLY A 94 5.99 -15.55 -22.07
C GLY A 94 5.21 -14.38 -22.68
N PRO A 95 4.04 -14.65 -23.30
CA PRO A 95 3.10 -13.58 -23.63
C PRO A 95 2.68 -12.84 -22.36
N GLY A 96 2.52 -11.52 -22.44
CA GLY A 96 2.00 -10.71 -21.33
C GLY A 96 0.58 -11.14 -20.91
N VAL A 97 0.10 -10.59 -19.81
CA VAL A 97 -1.24 -10.88 -19.27
C VAL A 97 -2.33 -10.57 -20.31
N ASP A 98 -3.33 -11.45 -20.43
CA ASP A 98 -4.52 -11.18 -21.25
C ASP A 98 -5.24 -9.94 -20.71
N ALA A 99 -5.52 -8.98 -21.58
CA ALA A 99 -6.21 -7.73 -21.23
C ALA A 99 -7.61 -7.94 -20.62
N ARG A 100 -8.18 -9.15 -20.77
CA ARG A 100 -9.45 -9.57 -20.17
C ARG A 100 -9.30 -10.38 -18.89
N ASP A 101 -8.08 -10.73 -18.46
CA ASP A 101 -7.82 -11.36 -17.16
C ASP A 101 -7.79 -10.29 -16.07
N THR A 102 -8.99 -9.81 -15.74
CA THR A 102 -9.19 -8.72 -14.78
C THR A 102 -8.57 -9.02 -13.40
N ARG A 103 -8.67 -10.27 -12.94
CA ARG A 103 -8.14 -10.66 -11.63
C ARG A 103 -6.63 -10.56 -11.62
N ARG A 104 -5.95 -11.15 -12.62
CA ARG A 104 -4.49 -11.13 -12.67
C ARG A 104 -3.94 -9.71 -12.80
N ILE A 105 -4.56 -8.87 -13.64
CA ILE A 105 -4.16 -7.48 -13.83
C ILE A 105 -4.20 -6.71 -12.50
N PHE A 106 -5.30 -6.81 -11.75
CA PHE A 106 -5.42 -6.08 -10.49
C PHE A 106 -4.56 -6.66 -9.36
N ASP A 107 -4.33 -7.97 -9.33
CA ASP A 107 -3.41 -8.59 -8.37
C ASP A 107 -1.97 -8.09 -8.59
N LEU A 108 -1.51 -8.03 -9.85
CA LEU A 108 -0.19 -7.50 -10.21
C LEU A 108 -0.07 -6.00 -9.96
N LEU A 109 -1.12 -5.22 -10.27
CA LEU A 109 -1.13 -3.79 -10.02
C LEU A 109 -1.10 -3.50 -8.51
N TYR A 110 -1.84 -4.28 -7.71
CA TYR A 110 -1.79 -4.20 -6.26
C TYR A 110 -0.39 -4.53 -5.73
N ALA A 111 0.21 -5.64 -6.18
CA ALA A 111 1.57 -6.02 -5.81
C ALA A 111 2.58 -4.91 -6.15
N ARG A 112 2.49 -4.34 -7.37
CA ARG A 112 3.33 -3.22 -7.79
C ARG A 112 3.19 -2.02 -6.85
N LEU A 113 1.97 -1.50 -6.67
CA LEU A 113 1.74 -0.29 -5.89
C LEU A 113 2.08 -0.48 -4.40
N ALA A 114 1.72 -1.64 -3.82
CA ALA A 114 2.05 -1.97 -2.44
C ALA A 114 3.57 -2.05 -2.24
N CYS A 115 4.29 -2.76 -3.12
CA CYS A 115 5.75 -2.83 -3.05
C CYS A 115 6.40 -1.44 -3.16
N LEU A 116 5.91 -0.56 -4.04
CA LEU A 116 6.40 0.81 -4.11
C LEU A 116 6.23 1.56 -2.79
N THR A 117 5.10 1.39 -2.09
CA THR A 117 4.95 1.98 -0.75
C THR A 117 5.90 1.38 0.29
N LEU A 118 6.19 0.08 0.19
CA LEU A 118 7.06 -0.64 1.14
C LEU A 118 8.55 -0.30 0.96
N ILE A 119 8.97 0.08 -0.24
CA ILE A 119 10.35 0.52 -0.54
C ILE A 119 10.51 2.05 -0.53
N ASP A 120 9.57 2.76 0.09
CA ASP A 120 9.53 4.23 0.17
C ASP A 120 9.54 4.96 -1.19
N ALA A 121 8.99 4.32 -2.22
CA ALA A 121 8.75 4.90 -3.55
C ALA A 121 7.30 5.39 -3.70
N THR A 122 6.71 5.89 -2.61
CA THR A 122 5.32 6.38 -2.56
C THR A 122 4.99 7.43 -3.65
N PRO A 123 5.87 8.39 -3.99
CA PRO A 123 5.59 9.32 -5.10
C PRO A 123 5.39 8.63 -6.45
N LEU A 124 6.13 7.55 -6.73
CA LEU A 124 5.94 6.75 -7.94
C LEU A 124 4.61 6.01 -7.88
N ALA A 125 4.30 5.37 -6.74
CA ALA A 125 3.02 4.69 -6.55
C ALA A 125 1.83 5.64 -6.78
N ALA A 126 1.92 6.87 -6.29
CA ALA A 126 0.91 7.90 -6.47
C ALA A 126 0.80 8.44 -7.91
N GLN A 127 1.87 8.33 -8.71
CA GLN A 127 1.82 8.62 -10.15
C GLN A 127 1.22 7.47 -10.93
N GLU A 128 1.64 6.23 -10.66
CA GLU A 128 1.19 5.02 -11.35
C GLU A 128 -0.29 4.74 -11.10
N VAL A 129 -0.77 4.93 -9.85
CA VAL A 129 -2.18 4.68 -9.49
C VAL A 129 -3.16 5.55 -10.27
N LYS A 130 -2.73 6.67 -10.84
CA LYS A 130 -3.59 7.55 -11.66
C LYS A 130 -4.12 6.86 -12.90
N ALA A 131 -3.44 5.81 -13.37
CA ALA A 131 -3.92 4.98 -14.47
C ALA A 131 -5.26 4.30 -14.16
N LEU A 132 -5.65 4.15 -12.88
CA LEU A 132 -6.97 3.64 -12.49
C LEU A 132 -8.10 4.66 -12.68
N GLU A 133 -7.80 5.93 -12.97
CA GLU A 133 -8.80 6.98 -13.21
C GLU A 133 -9.86 7.04 -12.09
N ASP A 134 -11.15 6.94 -12.43
CA ASP A 134 -12.26 6.94 -11.48
C ASP A 134 -12.77 5.53 -11.18
N LEU A 135 -12.35 4.99 -10.03
CA LEU A 135 -12.81 3.68 -9.55
C LEU A 135 -14.32 3.62 -9.25
N ASN A 136 -15.02 4.76 -9.16
CA ASN A 136 -16.48 4.76 -8.96
C ASN A 136 -17.26 4.57 -10.27
N SER A 137 -16.56 4.53 -11.42
CA SER A 137 -17.18 4.25 -12.70
C SER A 137 -17.69 2.80 -12.74
N ALA A 138 -18.97 2.61 -12.43
CA ALA A 138 -19.63 1.31 -12.51
C ALA A 138 -19.53 0.72 -13.93
N ARG A 139 -19.53 1.57 -14.96
CA ARG A 139 -19.36 1.13 -16.35
C ARG A 139 -18.03 0.41 -16.58
N THR A 140 -16.98 0.84 -15.90
CA THR A 140 -15.61 0.32 -16.07
C THR A 140 -15.33 -0.82 -15.09
N TYR A 141 -15.67 -0.63 -13.82
CA TYR A 141 -15.16 -1.45 -12.72
C TYR A 141 -16.20 -2.35 -12.06
N VAL A 142 -17.45 -2.34 -12.51
CA VAL A 142 -18.48 -3.26 -12.03
C VAL A 142 -18.76 -4.30 -13.11
N ASP A 143 -18.81 -5.55 -12.69
CA ASP A 143 -19.19 -6.67 -13.54
C ASP A 143 -20.69 -6.60 -13.83
N ASP A 144 -21.05 -6.58 -15.12
CA ASP A 144 -22.45 -6.34 -15.53
C ASP A 144 -23.38 -7.51 -15.17
N ALA A 145 -22.84 -8.72 -14.94
CA ALA A 145 -23.63 -9.92 -14.63
C ALA A 145 -23.86 -10.11 -13.13
N THR A 146 -22.84 -9.87 -12.31
CA THR A 146 -22.85 -10.08 -10.86
C THR A 146 -23.14 -8.81 -10.07
N GLY A 147 -22.90 -7.63 -10.68
CA GLY A 147 -22.94 -6.34 -10.00
C GLY A 147 -21.79 -6.15 -9.00
N GLU A 148 -20.77 -7.02 -9.03
CA GLU A 148 -19.63 -6.94 -8.13
C GLU A 148 -18.53 -6.02 -8.67
N HIS A 149 -17.79 -5.42 -7.73
CA HIS A 149 -16.67 -4.57 -8.06
C HIS A 149 -15.47 -5.44 -8.46
N LEU A 150 -14.98 -5.27 -9.68
CA LEU A 150 -13.88 -6.03 -10.27
C LEU A 150 -12.52 -5.74 -9.61
N VAL A 151 -12.32 -4.51 -9.13
CA VAL A 151 -11.10 -4.13 -8.40
C VAL A 151 -11.15 -4.67 -6.97
N PRO A 152 -10.13 -5.44 -6.52
CA PRO A 152 -10.04 -5.94 -5.16
C PRO A 152 -10.12 -4.83 -4.11
N TRP A 153 -10.77 -5.14 -2.99
CA TRP A 153 -10.96 -4.18 -1.89
C TRP A 153 -9.65 -3.55 -1.42
N ALA A 154 -8.60 -4.36 -1.23
CA ALA A 154 -7.30 -3.90 -0.78
C ALA A 154 -6.68 -2.85 -1.73
N LEU A 155 -6.83 -3.05 -3.05
CA LEU A 155 -6.38 -2.09 -4.06
C LEU A 155 -7.21 -0.80 -4.03
N ARG A 156 -8.51 -0.88 -3.77
CA ARG A 156 -9.36 0.32 -3.62
C ARG A 156 -8.98 1.16 -2.40
N VAL A 157 -8.73 0.51 -1.27
CA VAL A 157 -8.23 1.17 -0.05
C VAL A 157 -6.86 1.82 -0.32
N LEU A 158 -5.94 1.09 -0.95
CA LEU A 158 -4.62 1.62 -1.32
C LEU A 158 -4.73 2.80 -2.28
N ASN A 159 -5.62 2.75 -3.26
CA ASN A 159 -5.88 3.85 -4.19
C ASN A 159 -6.30 5.11 -3.45
N VAL A 160 -7.26 5.03 -2.51
CA VAL A 160 -7.69 6.21 -1.74
C VAL A 160 -6.50 6.84 -1.00
N ARG A 161 -5.64 6.03 -0.35
CA ARG A 161 -4.43 6.51 0.32
C ARG A 161 -3.46 7.19 -0.64
N LEU A 162 -3.13 6.53 -1.76
CA LEU A 162 -2.18 7.05 -2.74
C LEU A 162 -2.68 8.31 -3.44
N GLN A 163 -3.98 8.41 -3.70
CA GLN A 163 -4.58 9.63 -4.24
C GLN A 163 -4.52 10.78 -3.21
N ALA A 164 -4.78 10.52 -1.93
CA ALA A 164 -4.66 11.54 -0.88
C ALA A 164 -3.24 12.11 -0.80
N LEU A 165 -2.24 11.23 -0.80
CA LEU A 165 -0.81 11.60 -0.72
C LEU A 165 -0.31 12.26 -2.02
N GLY A 166 -0.76 11.78 -3.18
CA GLY A 166 -0.30 12.26 -4.49
C GLY A 166 -0.95 13.55 -4.98
N PHE A 167 -2.21 13.79 -4.60
CA PHE A 167 -2.97 14.97 -5.04
C PHE A 167 -3.14 16.03 -3.95
N GLY A 168 -2.76 15.73 -2.71
CA GLY A 168 -2.93 16.66 -1.59
C GLY A 168 -4.40 16.97 -1.29
N ASP A 169 -5.32 16.05 -1.58
CA ASP A 169 -6.77 16.21 -1.35
C ASP A 169 -7.27 15.24 -0.25
N PRO A 170 -6.95 15.50 1.02
CA PRO A 170 -7.36 14.63 2.13
C PRO A 170 -8.88 14.61 2.34
N ARG A 171 -9.60 15.66 1.93
CA ARG A 171 -11.07 15.73 2.08
C ARG A 171 -11.77 14.72 1.18
N ARG A 172 -11.34 14.62 -0.08
CA ARG A 172 -11.84 13.61 -1.01
C ARG A 172 -11.55 12.21 -0.51
N ALA A 173 -10.34 11.98 0.05
CA ALA A 173 -9.99 10.68 0.61
C ALA A 173 -10.89 10.26 1.77
N VAL A 174 -11.22 11.19 2.68
CA VAL A 174 -12.18 10.94 3.77
C VAL A 174 -13.54 10.50 3.22
N MET A 175 -14.07 11.20 2.22
CA MET A 175 -15.33 10.81 1.58
C MET A 175 -15.25 9.41 0.97
N SER A 176 -14.19 9.11 0.21
CA SER A 176 -13.99 7.78 -0.39
C SER A 176 -13.87 6.66 0.65
N TYR A 177 -13.22 6.90 1.79
CA TYR A 177 -13.19 5.92 2.89
C TYR A 177 -14.59 5.68 3.49
N HIS A 178 -15.41 6.72 3.63
CA HIS A 178 -16.78 6.56 4.12
C HIS A 178 -17.65 5.76 3.14
N ASP A 179 -17.46 5.95 1.83
CA ASP A 179 -18.18 5.21 0.81
C ASP A 179 -17.77 3.73 0.80
N LEU A 180 -16.47 3.45 0.85
CA LEU A 180 -15.95 2.09 1.05
C LEU A 180 -16.55 1.47 2.32
N ALA A 181 -16.50 2.17 3.47
CA ALA A 181 -17.04 1.65 4.72
C ALA A 181 -18.56 1.37 4.65
N ARG A 182 -19.32 2.18 3.89
CA ARG A 182 -20.75 1.94 3.65
C ARG A 182 -20.95 0.65 2.85
N GLU A 183 -20.22 0.48 1.76
CA GLU A 183 -20.25 -0.72 0.91
C GLU A 183 -19.90 -1.99 1.71
N ALA A 184 -18.89 -1.93 2.58
CA ALA A 184 -18.52 -3.04 3.45
C ALA A 184 -19.66 -3.42 4.41
N ARG A 185 -20.30 -2.44 5.05
CA ARG A 185 -21.47 -2.68 5.93
C ARG A 185 -22.64 -3.30 5.17
N GLU A 186 -22.91 -2.83 3.96
CA GLU A 186 -23.96 -3.39 3.11
C GLU A 186 -23.67 -4.84 2.70
N ARG A 187 -22.42 -5.17 2.35
CA ARG A 187 -22.01 -6.56 2.05
C ARG A 187 -22.21 -7.47 3.26
N VAL A 188 -21.77 -7.04 4.45
CA VAL A 188 -21.97 -7.80 5.70
C VAL A 188 -23.46 -8.02 5.96
N ALA A 189 -24.30 -7.00 5.78
CA ALA A 189 -25.75 -7.11 5.93
C ALA A 189 -26.37 -8.09 4.93
N ARG A 190 -25.94 -8.04 3.65
CA ARG A 190 -26.40 -8.98 2.61
C ARG A 190 -25.97 -10.42 2.88
N ALA A 191 -24.72 -10.64 3.29
CA ALA A 191 -24.21 -11.96 3.67
C ALA A 191 -25.01 -12.54 4.86
N ALA A 192 -25.26 -11.73 5.89
CA ALA A 192 -26.09 -12.11 7.02
C ALA A 192 -27.54 -12.44 6.61
N ALA A 193 -28.12 -11.69 5.67
CA ALA A 193 -29.47 -11.94 5.17
C ALA A 193 -29.57 -13.24 4.32
N ARG A 194 -28.51 -13.60 3.60
CA ARG A 194 -28.43 -14.83 2.79
C ARG A 194 -28.20 -16.10 3.63
N ARG A 195 -28.02 -15.96 4.95
CA ARG A 195 -27.55 -17.06 5.85
C ARG A 195 -26.27 -17.72 5.34
N ASP A 196 -25.43 -16.94 4.65
CA ASP A 196 -24.11 -17.40 4.27
C ASP A 196 -23.21 -17.25 5.49
N HIS A 197 -23.25 -18.28 6.34
CA HIS A 197 -22.61 -18.26 7.65
C HIS A 197 -21.09 -18.15 7.53
N SER A 198 -20.46 -18.63 6.45
CA SER A 198 -19.00 -18.58 6.31
C SER A 198 -18.45 -17.15 6.21
N ASP A 199 -19.05 -16.31 5.38
CA ASP A 199 -18.52 -14.96 5.11
C ASP A 199 -18.90 -13.99 6.22
N ALA A 200 -20.11 -14.14 6.79
CA ALA A 200 -20.56 -13.35 7.91
C ALA A 200 -19.84 -13.74 9.22
N GLU A 201 -19.53 -15.02 9.44
CA GLU A 201 -18.70 -15.45 10.57
C GLU A 201 -17.24 -15.07 10.36
N PHE A 202 -16.68 -15.18 9.15
CA PHE A 202 -15.32 -14.71 8.86
C PHE A 202 -15.18 -13.19 9.10
N ALA A 203 -16.13 -12.38 8.62
CA ALA A 203 -16.11 -10.93 8.86
C ALA A 203 -16.28 -10.58 10.36
N ARG A 204 -17.14 -11.31 11.09
CA ARG A 204 -17.32 -11.12 12.54
C ARG A 204 -16.12 -11.62 13.34
N GLU A 205 -15.48 -12.70 12.91
CA GLU A 205 -14.26 -13.26 13.49
C GLU A 205 -13.08 -12.32 13.24
N CYS A 206 -12.92 -11.77 12.04
CA CYS A 206 -11.95 -10.70 11.78
C CYS A 206 -12.21 -9.49 12.68
N ALA A 207 -13.46 -9.03 12.80
CA ALA A 207 -13.80 -7.93 13.70
C ALA A 207 -13.56 -8.25 15.19
N ARG A 208 -13.83 -9.49 15.62
CA ARG A 208 -13.55 -9.95 16.99
C ARG A 208 -12.07 -10.13 17.27
N ARG A 209 -11.29 -10.67 16.33
CA ARG A 209 -9.83 -10.75 16.40
C ARG A 209 -9.20 -9.37 16.51
N CYS A 210 -9.77 -8.37 15.84
CA CYS A 210 -9.36 -6.97 16.00
C CYS A 210 -9.79 -6.34 17.33
N ALA A 211 -10.71 -6.94 18.10
CA ALA A 211 -11.32 -6.31 19.28
C ALA A 211 -11.14 -7.09 20.61
N GLY A 212 -10.71 -8.36 20.56
CA GLY A 212 -10.87 -9.31 21.69
C GLY A 212 -9.66 -9.51 22.59
N ASP A 213 -8.46 -9.70 22.04
CA ASP A 213 -7.23 -9.99 22.82
C ASP A 213 -6.26 -8.80 22.89
N ASP A 214 -6.51 -7.77 22.09
CA ASP A 214 -5.61 -6.61 21.94
C ASP A 214 -6.17 -5.34 22.59
N ALA A 215 -7.37 -5.36 23.17
CA ALA A 215 -8.03 -4.13 23.63
C ALA A 215 -7.29 -3.43 24.77
N GLU A 216 -6.90 -4.18 25.81
CA GLU A 216 -6.13 -3.64 26.96
C GLU A 216 -4.73 -3.19 26.52
N THR A 217 -4.09 -3.94 25.63
CA THR A 217 -2.79 -3.54 25.08
C THR A 217 -2.90 -2.32 24.17
N THR A 218 -3.94 -2.25 23.34
CA THR A 218 -4.25 -1.10 22.47
C THR A 218 -4.50 0.14 23.31
N GLU A 219 -5.28 0.03 24.38
CA GLU A 219 -5.50 1.11 25.33
C GLU A 219 -4.19 1.57 25.96
N GLY A 220 -3.35 0.63 26.42
CA GLY A 220 -2.02 0.94 26.96
C GLY A 220 -1.11 1.66 25.96
N ILE A 221 -1.08 1.20 24.70
CA ILE A 221 -0.33 1.82 23.59
C ILE A 221 -0.84 3.24 23.35
N VAL A 222 -2.16 3.44 23.28
CA VAL A 222 -2.78 4.76 23.06
C VAL A 222 -2.43 5.71 24.20
N LEU A 223 -2.56 5.28 25.45
CA LEU A 223 -2.22 6.10 26.61
C LEU A 223 -0.73 6.48 26.63
N ALA A 224 0.16 5.55 26.30
CA ALA A 224 1.60 5.84 26.23
C ALA A 224 1.93 6.85 25.10
N LEU A 225 1.25 6.77 23.96
CA LEU A 225 1.37 7.75 22.88
C LEU A 225 0.81 9.13 23.28
N CYS A 226 -0.30 9.17 24.02
CA CYS A 226 -0.83 10.43 24.58
C CYS A 226 0.18 11.09 25.52
N ASP A 227 0.75 10.34 26.47
CA ASP A 227 1.78 10.86 27.38
C ASP A 227 2.99 11.42 26.59
N MET A 228 3.43 10.75 25.52
CA MET A 228 4.49 11.27 24.64
C MET A 228 4.09 12.57 23.94
N ALA A 229 2.84 12.67 23.45
CA ALA A 229 2.32 13.85 22.77
C ALA A 229 2.19 15.05 23.71
N ASP A 230 1.89 14.79 24.99
CA ASP A 230 1.78 15.80 26.04
C ASP A 230 3.15 16.21 26.62
N GLY A 231 4.24 15.56 26.20
CA GLY A 231 5.61 15.84 26.68
C GLY A 231 5.96 15.12 27.99
N GLU A 232 5.08 14.27 28.50
CA GLU A 232 5.23 13.49 29.73
C GLU A 232 6.05 12.21 29.47
N HIS A 233 7.30 12.39 29.03
CA HIS A 233 8.14 11.32 28.52
C HIS A 233 8.55 10.28 29.59
N GLU A 234 8.68 10.66 30.87
CA GLU A 234 8.86 9.69 31.96
C GLU A 234 7.65 8.76 32.12
N ALA A 235 6.43 9.31 32.09
CA ALA A 235 5.20 8.55 32.25
C ALA A 235 5.01 7.59 31.06
N ALA A 236 5.23 8.10 29.85
CA ALA A 236 5.23 7.29 28.64
C ALA A 236 6.24 6.14 28.72
N LEU A 237 7.49 6.42 29.11
CA LEU A 237 8.53 5.40 29.24
C LEU A 237 8.15 4.31 30.25
N ALA A 238 7.55 4.68 31.38
CA ALA A 238 7.07 3.72 32.37
C ALA A 238 6.00 2.79 31.77
N ARG A 239 5.04 3.33 31.01
CA ARG A 239 4.02 2.52 30.32
C ARG A 239 4.63 1.62 29.25
N TRP A 240 5.54 2.13 28.43
CA TRP A 240 6.21 1.32 27.41
C TRP A 240 6.98 0.14 28.01
N ARG A 241 7.61 0.32 29.18
CA ARG A 241 8.28 -0.77 29.89
C ARG A 241 7.31 -1.86 30.34
N VAL A 242 6.18 -1.48 30.92
CA VAL A 242 5.12 -2.44 31.30
C VAL A 242 4.60 -3.19 30.06
N LEU A 243 4.35 -2.47 28.97
CA LEU A 243 3.92 -3.09 27.71
C LEU A 243 4.98 -4.04 27.13
N SER A 244 6.27 -3.70 27.27
CA SER A 244 7.38 -4.54 26.80
C SER A 244 7.50 -5.84 27.60
N GLU A 245 7.09 -5.87 28.86
CA GLU A 245 7.03 -7.12 29.64
C GLU A 245 5.94 -8.07 29.09
N ALA A 246 4.81 -7.51 28.66
CA ALA A 246 3.71 -8.28 28.07
C ALA A 246 3.98 -8.68 26.60
N ARG A 247 4.75 -7.87 25.87
CA ARG A 247 5.08 -8.06 24.45
C ARG A 247 6.57 -7.81 24.18
N PRO A 248 7.45 -8.72 24.61
CA PRO A 248 8.90 -8.53 24.50
C PRO A 248 9.42 -8.49 23.05
N ASP A 249 8.69 -9.10 22.12
CA ASP A 249 9.06 -9.18 20.71
C ASP A 249 8.46 -8.05 19.86
N ASP A 250 7.68 -7.14 20.46
CA ASP A 250 7.08 -6.02 19.74
C ASP A 250 8.10 -4.88 19.56
N GLU A 251 8.60 -4.77 18.32
CA GLU A 251 9.57 -3.75 17.92
C GLU A 251 9.04 -2.32 18.15
N MET A 252 7.75 -2.06 17.92
CA MET A 252 7.16 -0.73 18.03
C MET A 252 7.20 -0.23 19.49
N ILE A 253 6.86 -1.10 20.44
CA ILE A 253 6.90 -0.77 21.88
C ILE A 253 8.32 -0.37 22.29
N SER A 254 9.32 -1.17 21.89
CA SER A 254 10.71 -0.92 22.25
C SER A 254 11.28 0.34 21.57
N VAL A 255 10.91 0.58 20.31
CA VAL A 255 11.32 1.78 19.57
C VAL A 255 10.74 3.05 20.21
N ASN A 256 9.46 3.05 20.61
CA ASN A 256 8.85 4.20 21.29
C ASN A 256 9.45 4.44 22.69
N ALA A 257 9.80 3.38 23.42
CA ALA A 257 10.56 3.50 24.67
C ALA A 257 11.92 4.18 24.45
N ALA A 258 12.64 3.81 23.39
CA ALA A 258 13.91 4.43 23.03
C ALA A 258 13.77 5.91 22.65
N VAL A 259 12.67 6.28 21.97
CA VAL A 259 12.36 7.69 21.67
C VAL A 259 12.10 8.47 22.96
N CYS A 260 11.39 7.90 23.93
CA CYS A 260 11.23 8.55 25.25
C CYS A 260 12.61 8.76 25.91
N LEU A 261 13.48 7.75 25.92
CA LEU A 261 14.84 7.88 26.45
C LEU A 261 15.65 8.99 25.77
N LEU A 262 15.48 9.19 24.46
CA LEU A 262 16.08 10.31 23.73
C LEU A 262 15.61 11.66 24.28
N TYR A 263 14.29 11.87 24.43
CA TYR A 263 13.73 13.11 24.95
C TYR A 263 14.12 13.38 26.41
N LEU A 264 14.35 12.34 27.20
CA LEU A 264 14.86 12.44 28.57
C LEU A 264 16.38 12.69 28.65
N GLY A 265 17.07 12.85 27.52
CA GLY A 265 18.53 13.02 27.46
C GLY A 265 19.32 11.75 27.78
N ARG A 266 18.66 10.60 27.92
CA ARG A 266 19.25 9.27 28.19
C ARG A 266 19.64 8.58 26.88
N ILE A 267 20.36 9.30 26.02
CA ILE A 267 20.60 8.89 24.63
C ILE A 267 21.38 7.57 24.53
N VAL A 268 22.34 7.34 25.43
CA VAL A 268 23.12 6.09 25.45
C VAL A 268 22.22 4.88 25.68
N GLU A 269 21.29 4.97 26.66
CA GLU A 269 20.35 3.88 26.96
C GLU A 269 19.37 3.65 25.80
N GLY A 270 18.88 4.73 25.19
CA GLY A 270 18.03 4.64 24.00
C GLY A 270 18.76 3.96 22.84
N ARG A 271 20.02 4.33 22.60
CA ARG A 271 20.85 3.76 21.53
C ARG A 271 21.08 2.28 21.78
N ASP A 272 21.50 1.90 22.98
CA ASP A 272 21.80 0.51 23.32
C ASP A 272 20.54 -0.36 23.21
N LEU A 273 19.35 0.18 23.53
CA LEU A 273 18.06 -0.50 23.31
C LEU A 273 17.77 -0.73 21.81
N LEU A 274 17.98 0.29 20.96
CA LEU A 274 17.77 0.16 19.51
C LEU A 274 18.80 -0.76 18.85
N GLU A 275 20.08 -0.69 19.25
CA GLU A 275 21.10 -1.62 18.78
C GLU A 275 20.72 -3.06 19.17
N GLY A 276 20.28 -3.27 20.41
CA GLY A 276 19.79 -4.56 20.87
C GLY A 276 18.60 -5.12 20.06
N LEU A 277 17.71 -4.26 19.53
CA LEU A 277 16.66 -4.70 18.61
C LEU A 277 17.26 -5.20 17.28
N VAL A 278 18.23 -4.46 16.72
CA VAL A 278 18.95 -4.88 15.51
C VAL A 278 19.72 -6.19 15.75
N ASP A 279 20.26 -6.42 16.96
CA ASP A 279 20.87 -7.70 17.37
C ASP A 279 19.90 -8.87 17.32
N ARG A 280 18.61 -8.63 17.56
CA ARG A 280 17.54 -9.64 17.47
C ARG A 280 16.99 -9.82 16.05
N GLY A 281 17.49 -9.07 15.06
CA GLY A 281 17.07 -9.17 13.67
C GLY A 281 15.96 -8.18 13.27
N CYS A 282 15.55 -7.28 14.17
CA CYS A 282 14.63 -6.20 13.84
C CYS A 282 15.31 -5.17 12.93
N SER A 283 14.56 -4.61 11.98
CA SER A 283 15.12 -3.69 11.00
C SER A 283 14.07 -2.79 10.35
N SER A 284 12.99 -2.43 11.06
CA SER A 284 11.99 -1.53 10.50
C SER A 284 12.59 -0.16 10.16
N HIS A 285 11.95 0.55 9.22
CA HIS A 285 12.31 1.94 8.87
C HIS A 285 12.45 2.83 10.12
N THR A 286 11.47 2.78 11.02
CA THR A 286 11.44 3.61 12.24
C THR A 286 12.60 3.29 13.17
N LEU A 287 12.92 2.01 13.38
CA LEU A 287 14.07 1.57 14.17
C LEU A 287 15.38 2.12 13.60
N LEU A 288 15.63 1.87 12.32
CA LEU A 288 16.89 2.24 11.66
C LEU A 288 17.06 3.76 11.62
N PHE A 289 15.98 4.50 11.32
CA PHE A 289 16.00 5.96 11.27
C PHE A 289 16.29 6.56 12.65
N ASN A 290 15.66 6.04 13.71
CA ASN A 290 15.85 6.51 15.08
C ASN A 290 17.26 6.18 15.58
N LEU A 291 17.79 4.99 15.29
CA LEU A 291 19.15 4.62 15.64
C LEU A 291 20.19 5.49 14.91
N SER A 292 19.99 5.74 13.62
CA SER A 292 20.79 6.68 12.85
C SER A 292 20.74 8.10 13.41
N THR A 293 19.58 8.54 13.92
CA THR A 293 19.44 9.82 14.62
C THR A 293 20.27 9.85 15.90
N MET A 294 20.23 8.80 16.71
CA MET A 294 21.02 8.72 17.94
C MET A 294 22.52 8.73 17.64
N TYR A 295 22.97 8.08 16.56
CA TYR A 295 24.37 8.18 16.11
C TYR A 295 24.78 9.61 15.75
N GLU A 296 23.93 10.37 15.05
CA GLU A 296 24.18 11.78 14.73
C GLU A 296 24.30 12.65 15.98
N LEU A 297 23.53 12.36 17.03
CA LEU A 297 23.50 13.15 18.26
C LEU A 297 24.63 12.81 19.24
N CYS A 298 25.17 11.59 19.19
CA CYS A 298 26.13 11.12 20.19
C CYS A 298 27.59 11.14 19.74
N THR A 299 27.89 11.27 18.43
CA THR A 299 29.26 11.14 17.95
C THR A 299 29.53 11.76 16.57
N ASP A 300 30.72 12.33 16.41
CA ASP A 300 31.25 12.79 15.12
C ASP A 300 31.54 11.64 14.14
N ARG A 301 31.56 10.39 14.63
CA ARG A 301 31.77 9.18 13.81
C ARG A 301 30.46 8.60 13.27
N SER A 302 29.36 9.34 13.33
CA SER A 302 28.01 8.89 12.94
C SER A 302 27.97 8.26 11.54
N LYS A 303 28.66 8.85 10.56
CA LYS A 303 28.75 8.31 9.19
C LYS A 303 29.29 6.88 9.16
N ALA A 304 30.36 6.60 9.90
CA ALA A 304 30.95 5.27 9.95
C ALA A 304 30.04 4.25 10.64
N LEU A 305 29.33 4.67 11.70
CA LEU A 305 28.36 3.82 12.40
C LEU A 305 27.16 3.47 11.51
N LYS A 306 26.61 4.45 10.78
CA LYS A 306 25.53 4.21 9.81
C LYS A 306 25.93 3.22 8.72
N VAL A 307 27.14 3.34 8.17
CA VAL A 307 27.65 2.38 7.18
C VAL A 307 27.75 0.98 7.78
N LYS A 308 28.33 0.83 8.98
CA LYS A 308 28.37 -0.46 9.67
C LYS A 308 26.98 -1.03 9.94
N LEU A 309 26.02 -0.17 10.30
CA LEU A 309 24.63 -0.56 10.49
C LEU A 309 24.03 -1.09 9.17
N THR A 310 24.28 -0.44 8.03
CA THR A 310 23.83 -0.97 6.72
C THR A 310 24.40 -2.34 6.40
N GLU A 311 25.71 -2.54 6.62
CA GLU A 311 26.38 -3.83 6.39
C GLU A 311 25.79 -4.93 7.27
N ARG A 312 25.52 -4.57 8.52
CA ARG A 312 24.96 -5.47 9.52
C ARG A 312 23.53 -5.90 9.21
N VAL A 313 22.67 -4.97 8.79
CA VAL A 313 21.29 -5.29 8.40
C VAL A 313 21.28 -6.07 7.09
N ALA A 314 22.14 -5.73 6.12
CA ALA A 314 22.24 -6.50 4.87
C ALA A 314 22.69 -7.95 5.10
N ALA A 315 23.47 -8.22 6.15
CA ALA A 315 23.88 -9.58 6.52
C ALA A 315 22.75 -10.43 7.14
N MET A 316 21.59 -9.84 7.46
CA MET A 316 20.43 -10.57 7.98
C MET A 316 19.82 -11.46 6.90
N GLY A 317 19.06 -12.48 7.34
CA GLY A 317 18.32 -13.37 6.44
C GLY A 317 17.14 -12.66 5.78
N GLU A 318 16.61 -13.28 4.71
CA GLU A 318 15.34 -12.87 4.12
C GLU A 318 14.22 -12.96 5.16
N SER A 319 13.30 -12.00 5.10
CA SER A 319 12.15 -11.93 5.99
C SER A 319 10.94 -11.40 5.22
N PRO A 320 9.73 -11.92 5.48
CA PRO A 320 8.50 -11.34 4.94
C PRO A 320 8.31 -9.85 5.28
N ALA A 321 9.00 -9.33 6.29
CA ALA A 321 9.01 -7.90 6.66
C ALA A 321 9.88 -7.02 5.72
N GLY A 322 10.44 -7.61 4.67
CA GLY A 322 11.32 -6.95 3.71
C GLY A 322 12.78 -7.14 4.06
N TRP A 323 13.55 -7.56 3.06
CA TRP A 323 15.01 -7.71 3.18
C TRP A 323 15.74 -6.43 2.76
N GLU A 324 15.41 -5.86 1.60
CA GLU A 324 16.07 -4.66 1.10
C GLU A 324 15.66 -3.41 1.89
N ARG A 325 16.64 -2.57 2.22
CA ARG A 325 16.46 -1.25 2.85
C ARG A 325 16.96 -0.13 1.96
N THR A 326 16.53 1.09 2.24
CA THR A 326 16.85 2.30 1.48
C THR A 326 17.84 3.19 2.24
N ASN A 327 18.49 4.13 1.54
CA ASN A 327 19.36 5.13 2.16
C ASN A 327 18.60 5.99 3.18
N ALA A 328 17.29 6.21 2.97
CA ALA A 328 16.44 6.97 3.88
C ALA A 328 16.35 6.31 5.25
N ASP A 329 16.27 4.97 5.30
CA ASP A 329 16.24 4.19 6.56
C ASP A 329 17.46 4.47 7.44
N PHE A 330 18.61 4.78 6.84
CA PHE A 330 19.87 5.00 7.55
C PHE A 330 20.31 6.47 7.60
N LYS A 331 19.52 7.40 7.05
CA LYS A 331 19.89 8.80 6.84
C LYS A 331 21.25 8.96 6.13
N LEU A 332 21.41 8.31 4.97
CA LEU A 332 22.62 8.32 4.14
C LEU A 332 22.53 9.21 2.90
#